data_AF-A0A7S1F7Z1-F1
#
_entry.id   AF-A0A7S1F7Z1-F1
#
_cell.length_a   1.000
_cell.length_b   1.000
_cell.length_c   1.000
_cell.angle_alpha   90.00
_cell.angle_beta   90.00
_cell.angle_gamma   90.00
#
_symmetry.space_group_name_H-M   'P 1'
#
loop_
_entity.id
_entity.type
_entity.pdbx_description
1 polymer ?
#
loop_
_entity_poly.entity_id
_entity_poly.type
_entity_poly.pdbx_seq_one_letter_code
_entity_poly.pdbx_strand_id
1 'polypeptide(L)'
;FGSSFPGSVARVLTLCFVPMEGLDQGALLQLQAVLEQQKQYCKLSSQCFQACVASPGTSLVSSQQRCLWRCAQRYVETQHFIQKYSDDQVKNGRWDLSTAIG
;
A
#
# COMPACT_ATOMS: atom_id res chain seq x y z
N PHE A 1 -1.55 15.12 -15.14
CA PHE A 1 -2.98 15.37 -14.95
C PHE A 1 -3.67 15.32 -16.30
N GLY A 2 -3.96 14.12 -16.80
CA GLY A 2 -4.49 13.90 -18.15
C GLY A 2 -5.32 12.62 -18.15
N SER A 3 -6.61 12.81 -18.40
CA SER A 3 -7.66 11.91 -18.91
C SER A 3 -7.43 10.39 -18.93
N SER A 4 -8.44 9.69 -18.40
CA SER A 4 -8.81 8.28 -18.65
C SER A 4 -8.16 7.24 -17.74
N PHE A 5 -8.48 7.34 -16.45
CA PHE A 5 -8.50 6.18 -15.56
C PHE A 5 -9.96 5.73 -15.40
N PRO A 6 -10.28 4.43 -15.50
CA PRO A 6 -11.61 3.94 -15.20
C PRO A 6 -12.01 4.42 -13.79
N GLY A 7 -13.20 5.03 -13.66
CA GLY A 7 -13.64 5.74 -12.45
C GLY A 7 -13.59 4.94 -11.15
N SER A 8 -13.48 3.62 -11.22
CA SER A 8 -13.30 2.72 -10.07
C SER A 8 -11.92 2.87 -9.41
N VAL A 9 -10.86 3.08 -10.18
CA VAL A 9 -9.49 3.25 -9.65
C VAL A 9 -9.31 4.64 -9.06
N ALA A 10 -9.94 5.65 -9.66
CA ALA A 10 -9.95 7.02 -9.12
C ALA A 10 -10.60 7.07 -7.73
N ARG A 11 -11.71 6.37 -7.51
CA ARG A 11 -12.37 6.28 -6.18
C ARG A 11 -11.52 5.58 -5.12
N VAL A 12 -10.84 4.48 -5.48
CA VAL A 12 -9.89 3.81 -4.57
C VAL A 12 -8.72 4.73 -4.25
N LEU A 13 -8.17 5.42 -5.26
CA LEU A 13 -7.10 6.40 -5.06
C LEU A 13 -7.55 7.58 -4.18
N THR A 14 -8.78 8.09 -4.33
CA THR A 14 -9.32 9.16 -3.48
C THR A 14 -9.54 8.71 -2.04
N LEU A 15 -9.92 7.45 -1.79
CA LEU A 15 -9.99 6.89 -0.44
C LEU A 15 -8.60 6.63 0.17
N CYS A 16 -7.61 6.36 -0.67
CA CYS A 16 -6.21 6.23 -0.30
C CYS A 16 -5.51 7.56 0.01
N PHE A 17 -5.99 8.65 -0.60
CA PHE A 17 -5.62 10.02 -0.34
C PHE A 17 -6.67 10.66 0.57
N VAL A 18 -6.84 10.16 1.79
CA VAL A 18 -7.57 10.95 2.81
C VAL A 18 -6.72 12.20 3.09
N PRO A 19 -7.23 13.43 2.81
CA PRO A 19 -6.57 14.62 3.30
C PRO A 19 -6.73 14.62 4.82
N MET A 20 -5.62 14.44 5.54
CA MET A 20 -5.56 14.45 7.00
C MET A 20 -5.60 15.90 7.49
N GLU A 21 -6.67 16.62 7.15
CA GLU A 21 -6.86 18.04 7.48
C GLU A 21 -7.92 18.14 8.57
N GLY A 22 -7.48 18.10 9.84
CA GLY A 22 -8.34 18.42 10.99
C GLY A 22 -8.30 17.49 12.22
N LEU A 23 -7.22 16.74 12.47
CA LEU A 23 -7.16 15.86 13.65
C LEU A 23 -6.56 16.56 14.88
N ASP A 24 -7.37 16.78 15.90
CA ASP A 24 -6.91 17.19 17.24
C ASP A 24 -5.85 16.22 17.78
N GLN A 25 -4.75 16.76 18.35
CA GLN A 25 -3.58 16.01 18.82
C GLN A 25 -3.89 14.88 19.82
N GLY A 26 -5.06 14.90 20.47
CA GLY A 26 -5.48 13.90 21.47
C GLY A 26 -5.88 12.52 20.90
N ALA A 27 -6.28 12.42 19.63
CA ALA A 27 -6.72 11.16 19.00
C ALA A 27 -5.68 10.55 18.03
N LEU A 28 -4.50 11.16 17.94
CA LEU A 28 -3.51 10.91 16.89
C LEU A 28 -2.94 9.48 16.91
N LEU A 29 -2.71 8.90 18.10
CA LEU A 29 -2.07 7.58 18.23
C LEU A 29 -2.91 6.45 17.63
N GLN A 30 -4.23 6.46 17.85
CA GLN A 30 -5.11 5.43 17.30
C GLN A 30 -5.30 5.62 15.79
N LEU A 31 -5.40 6.87 15.34
CA LEU A 31 -5.53 7.16 13.92
C LEU A 31 -4.25 6.81 13.15
N GLN A 32 -3.07 6.98 13.74
CA GLN A 32 -1.80 6.67 13.09
C GLN A 32 -1.70 5.20 12.66
N ALA A 33 -2.16 4.28 13.50
CA ALA A 33 -2.20 2.86 13.15
C ALA A 33 -3.13 2.58 11.96
N VAL A 34 -4.30 3.22 11.94
CA VAL A 34 -5.27 3.10 10.83
C VAL A 34 -4.71 3.70 9.54
N LEU A 35 -4.06 4.85 9.61
CA LEU A 35 -3.47 5.53 8.45
C LEU A 35 -2.32 4.71 7.84
N GLU A 36 -1.44 4.15 8.67
CA GLU A 36 -0.35 3.31 8.16
C GLU A 36 -0.90 2.05 7.47
N GLN A 37 -1.91 1.41 8.05
CA GLN A 37 -2.60 0.29 7.42
C GLN A 37 -3.20 0.69 6.07
N GLN A 38 -3.94 1.81 6.01
CA GLN A 38 -4.54 2.27 4.76
C GLN A 38 -3.48 2.54 3.69
N LYS A 39 -2.38 3.20 4.04
CA LYS A 39 -1.26 3.44 3.12
C LYS A 39 -0.69 2.14 2.55
N GLN A 40 -0.56 1.10 3.37
CA GLN A 40 -0.12 -0.22 2.91
C GLN A 40 -1.12 -0.85 1.94
N TYR A 41 -2.43 -0.79 2.24
CA TYR A 41 -3.48 -1.30 1.35
C TYR A 41 -3.51 -0.58 0.01
N CYS A 42 -3.22 0.72 -0.01
CA CYS A 42 -3.15 1.51 -1.24
C CYS A 42 -1.99 1.11 -2.14
N LYS A 43 -0.81 0.87 -1.55
CA LYS A 43 0.35 0.34 -2.27
C LYS A 43 0.08 -1.05 -2.84
N LEU A 44 -0.51 -1.93 -2.03
CA LEU A 44 -0.92 -3.27 -2.47
C LEU A 44 -1.85 -3.16 -3.68
N SER A 45 -2.88 -2.32 -3.56
CA SER A 45 -3.87 -2.13 -4.61
C SER A 45 -3.22 -1.61 -5.89
N SER A 46 -2.43 -0.54 -5.82
CA SER A 46 -1.78 0.01 -7.03
C SER A 46 -0.86 -0.99 -7.71
N GLN A 47 -0.04 -1.71 -6.92
CA GLN A 47 0.96 -2.65 -7.43
C GLN A 47 0.30 -3.89 -8.05
N CYS A 48 -0.72 -4.44 -7.39
CA CYS A 48 -1.44 -5.61 -7.92
C CYS A 48 -2.35 -5.27 -9.11
N PHE A 49 -2.96 -4.08 -9.13
CA PHE A 49 -3.72 -3.64 -10.30
C PHE A 49 -2.80 -3.46 -11.52
N GLN A 50 -1.64 -2.82 -11.36
CA GLN A 50 -0.69 -2.62 -12.45
C GLN A 50 -0.12 -3.95 -12.97
N ALA A 51 0.09 -4.94 -12.10
CA ALA A 51 0.60 -6.24 -12.49
C ALA A 51 -0.45 -7.14 -13.16
N CYS A 52 -1.70 -7.12 -12.69
CA CYS A 52 -2.73 -8.07 -13.10
C CYS A 52 -3.74 -7.54 -14.13
N VAL A 53 -3.83 -6.21 -14.31
CA VAL A 53 -4.80 -5.58 -15.22
C VAL A 53 -4.06 -4.82 -16.31
N ALA A 54 -3.83 -5.49 -17.44
CA ALA A 54 -3.17 -4.90 -18.61
C ALA A 54 -4.06 -3.90 -19.38
N SER A 55 -5.39 -4.11 -19.35
CA SER A 55 -6.36 -3.22 -19.97
C SER A 55 -7.52 -2.93 -18.99
N PRO A 56 -7.81 -1.66 -18.69
CA PRO A 56 -8.91 -1.30 -17.80
C PRO A 56 -10.27 -1.55 -18.49
N GLY A 57 -10.89 -2.68 -18.19
CA GLY A 57 -12.28 -2.98 -18.58
C GLY A 57 -13.29 -2.54 -17.52
N THR A 58 -14.57 -2.53 -17.88
CA THR A 58 -15.69 -2.30 -16.93
C THR A 58 -15.94 -3.48 -15.99
N SER A 59 -15.37 -4.65 -16.30
CA SER A 59 -15.46 -5.85 -15.47
C SER A 59 -14.10 -6.54 -15.36
N LEU A 60 -13.86 -7.15 -14.22
CA LEU A 60 -12.71 -8.01 -14.00
C LEU A 60 -12.98 -9.39 -14.58
N VAL A 61 -12.10 -9.84 -15.47
CA VAL A 61 -12.14 -11.22 -16.00
C VAL A 61 -11.73 -12.18 -14.89
N SER A 62 -12.24 -13.43 -14.90
CA SER A 62 -11.91 -14.45 -13.91
C SER A 62 -10.39 -14.72 -13.76
N SER A 63 -9.64 -14.56 -14.86
CA SER A 63 -8.17 -14.62 -14.86
C SER A 63 -7.53 -13.46 -14.07
N GLN A 64 -8.07 -12.25 -14.21
CA GLN A 64 -7.62 -11.07 -13.47
C GLN A 64 -7.95 -11.17 -11.97
N GLN A 65 -9.15 -11.66 -11.63
CA GLN A 65 -9.53 -11.91 -10.23
C GLN A 65 -8.57 -12.89 -9.55
N ARG A 66 -8.25 -14.00 -10.24
CA ARG A 66 -7.30 -15.00 -9.72
C ARG A 66 -5.89 -14.42 -9.61
N CYS A 67 -5.46 -13.59 -10.56
CA CYS A 67 -4.17 -12.91 -10.49
C CYS A 67 -4.11 -11.96 -9.29
N LEU A 68 -5.12 -11.12 -9.10
CA LEU A 68 -5.21 -10.18 -7.97
C LEU A 68 -5.15 -10.90 -6.63
N TRP A 69 -5.88 -12.01 -6.48
CA TRP A 69 -5.85 -12.83 -5.27
C TRP A 69 -4.43 -13.34 -4.97
N ARG A 70 -3.76 -13.91 -5.98
CA ARG A 70 -2.39 -14.40 -5.85
C ARG A 70 -1.40 -13.29 -5.55
N CYS A 71 -1.54 -12.13 -6.21
CA CYS A 71 -0.69 -10.97 -5.99
C CYS A 71 -0.84 -10.45 -4.56
N ALA A 72 -2.07 -10.29 -4.07
CA ALA A 72 -2.32 -9.81 -2.72
C ALA A 72 -1.72 -10.74 -1.66
N GLN A 73 -1.90 -12.06 -1.79
CA GLN A 73 -1.30 -13.04 -0.88
C GLN A 73 0.23 -12.91 -0.84
N ARG A 74 0.88 -12.88 -2.01
CA ARG A 74 2.35 -12.76 -2.09
C ARG A 74 2.87 -11.43 -1.60
N TYR A 75 2.14 -10.35 -1.85
CA TYR A 75 2.50 -9.03 -1.37
C TYR A 75 2.54 -8.98 0.16
N VAL A 76 1.48 -9.47 0.82
CA VAL A 76 1.39 -9.48 2.29
C VAL A 76 2.47 -10.36 2.91
N GLU A 77 2.70 -11.56 2.36
CA GLU A 77 3.79 -12.44 2.81
C GLU A 77 5.16 -11.78 2.71
N THR A 78 5.44 -11.14 1.56
CA THR A 78 6.70 -10.45 1.31
C THR A 78 6.86 -9.24 2.22
N GLN A 79 5.81 -8.44 2.42
CA GLN A 79 5.85 -7.32 3.35
C GLN A 79 6.17 -7.79 4.77
N HIS A 80 5.51 -8.83 5.28
CA HIS A 80 5.79 -9.37 6.61
C HIS A 80 7.23 -9.86 6.76
N PHE A 81 7.75 -10.52 5.73
CA PHE A 81 9.14 -10.97 5.71
C PHE A 81 10.12 -9.78 5.74
N ILE A 82 9.91 -8.76 4.91
CA ILE A 82 10.76 -7.56 4.87
C ILE A 82 10.73 -6.83 6.21
N GLN A 83 9.55 -6.67 6.82
CA GLN A 83 9.42 -6.01 8.12
C GLN A 83 10.24 -6.76 9.19
N LYS A 84 10.08 -8.08 9.29
CA LYS A 84 10.87 -8.89 10.23
C LYS A 84 12.37 -8.84 9.97
N TYR A 85 12.76 -8.94 8.70
CA TYR A 85 14.17 -8.86 8.31
C TYR A 85 14.75 -7.51 8.66
N SER A 86 14.03 -6.42 8.36
CA SER A 86 14.41 -5.04 8.69
C SER A 86 14.56 -4.85 10.20
N ASP A 87 13.60 -5.34 10.99
CA ASP A 87 13.64 -5.25 12.45
C ASP A 87 14.84 -6.01 13.04
N ASP A 88 15.10 -7.23 12.57
CA ASP A 88 16.27 -8.02 12.97
C ASP A 88 17.57 -7.27 12.64
N GLN A 89 17.60 -6.61 11.50
CA GLN A 89 18.73 -5.87 10.97
C GLN A 89 19.06 -4.61 11.77
N VAL A 90 18.03 -3.87 12.18
CA VAL A 90 18.14 -2.72 13.07
C VAL A 90 18.62 -3.17 14.45
N LYS A 91 18.06 -4.25 15.00
CA LYS A 91 18.45 -4.80 16.31
C LYS A 91 19.89 -5.29 16.34
N ASN A 92 20.34 -5.94 15.27
CA ASN A 92 21.69 -6.48 15.14
C ASN A 92 22.72 -5.39 14.78
N GLY A 93 22.34 -4.10 14.77
CA GLY A 93 23.23 -2.97 14.54
C GLY A 93 23.84 -2.92 13.14
N ARG A 94 23.29 -3.67 12.18
CA ARG A 94 23.82 -3.77 10.82
C ARG A 94 23.35 -2.64 9.91
N TRP A 95 22.19 -2.06 10.21
CA TRP A 95 21.65 -0.90 9.51
C TRP A 95 21.72 0.28 10.47
N ASP A 96 22.84 0.99 10.42
CA ASP A 96 23.02 2.21 11.18
C ASP A 96 22.26 3.34 10.49
N LEU A 97 21.08 3.68 11.01
CA LEU A 97 20.27 4.78 10.50
C LEU A 97 20.96 6.15 10.67
N SER A 98 22.02 6.24 11.50
CA SER A 98 22.78 7.48 11.68
C SER A 98 23.64 7.85 10.47
N THR A 99 24.04 6.88 9.63
CA THR A 99 24.85 7.15 8.43
C THR A 99 24.00 7.56 7.21
N ALA A 100 22.67 7.33 7.24
CA ALA A 100 21.77 7.64 6.13
C ALA A 100 21.26 9.10 6.11
N ILE A 101 21.53 9.87 7.17
CA ILE A 101 21.11 11.27 7.34
C ILE A 101 22.31 12.25 7.43
N GLY A 102 23.52 11.76 7.14
CA GLY A 102 24.76 12.56 7.10
C GLY A 102 25.15 12.98 5.69
#